data_AF-G0RQS0-F1
#
_entry.id   AF-G0RQS0-F1
#
_cell.length_a   1.000
_cell.length_b   1.000
_cell.length_c   1.000
_cell.angle_alpha   90.00
_cell.angle_beta   90.00
_cell.angle_gamma   90.00
#
_symmetry.space_group_name_H-M   'P 1'
#
loop_
_entity.id
_entity.type
_entity.pdbx_description
1 polymer ?
#
loop_
_entity_poly.entity_id
_entity_poly.type
_entity_poly.pdbx_seq_one_letter_code
_entity_poly.pdbx_strand_id
1 'polypeptide(L)'
;MYINSPGGSVTSGMAIYDTMTYISSPVATVCIGGAASMAAILLAGGAPGQRCALPHSSIMIHQPLGGTRGQASDILIYANQIQRIREQSNQIMRYHLNKAKGFDKYTLEEINDLMERDKYLSVAEALELGVIDQVFTTRKDRDQPKKEAEGEEERKY
;
A
#
# COMPACT_ATOMS: atom_id res chain seq x y z
N MET A 1 9.33 4.92 -9.15
CA MET A 1 8.73 3.67 -9.66
C MET A 1 7.31 3.97 -10.12
N TYR A 2 7.02 3.81 -11.41
CA TYR A 2 5.66 3.91 -11.95
C TYR A 2 5.01 2.53 -11.96
N ILE A 3 3.76 2.42 -11.49
CA ILE A 3 3.09 1.14 -11.26
C ILE A 3 1.76 1.13 -12.02
N ASN A 4 1.61 0.17 -12.93
CA ASN A 4 0.34 -0.26 -13.52
C ASN A 4 0.33 -1.78 -13.52
N SER A 5 -0.27 -2.41 -12.52
CA SER A 5 -0.22 -3.86 -12.36
C SER A 5 -1.43 -4.41 -11.60
N PRO A 6 -2.00 -5.55 -12.05
CA PRO A 6 -3.05 -6.26 -11.33
C PRO A 6 -2.52 -7.08 -10.14
N GLY A 7 -1.21 -7.05 -9.88
CA GLY A 7 -0.53 -7.92 -8.92
C GLY A 7 0.10 -9.14 -9.58
N GLY A 8 0.23 -10.24 -8.83
CA GLY A 8 0.86 -11.47 -9.33
C GLY A 8 1.51 -12.28 -8.22
N SER A 9 2.66 -12.89 -8.53
CA SER A 9 3.43 -13.70 -7.58
C SER A 9 3.82 -12.90 -6.32
N VAL A 10 3.41 -13.40 -5.16
CA VAL A 10 3.69 -12.75 -3.87
C VAL A 10 5.18 -12.76 -3.56
N THR A 11 5.88 -13.87 -3.79
CA THR A 11 7.32 -13.96 -3.52
C THR A 11 8.13 -13.01 -4.41
N SER A 12 7.76 -12.89 -5.67
CA SER A 12 8.40 -11.94 -6.60
C SER A 12 8.13 -10.49 -6.20
N GLY A 13 6.89 -10.18 -5.78
CA GLY A 13 6.56 -8.86 -5.26
C GLY A 13 7.30 -8.53 -3.96
N MET A 14 7.44 -9.50 -3.04
CA MET A 14 8.21 -9.31 -1.80
C MET A 14 9.70 -9.07 -2.09
N ALA A 15 10.28 -9.73 -3.09
CA ALA A 15 11.66 -9.43 -3.49
C ALA A 15 11.84 -7.99 -4.00
N ILE A 16 10.87 -7.46 -4.74
CA ILE A 16 10.87 -6.05 -5.17
C ILE A 16 10.73 -5.13 -3.95
N TYR A 17 9.79 -5.43 -3.05
CA TYR A 17 9.57 -4.67 -1.81
C TYR A 17 10.83 -4.61 -0.94
N ASP A 18 11.48 -5.76 -0.72
CA ASP A 18 12.72 -5.84 0.04
C ASP A 18 13.82 -5.00 -0.64
N THR A 19 13.92 -5.07 -1.97
CA THR A 19 14.88 -4.23 -2.71
C THR A 19 14.59 -2.74 -2.51
N MET A 20 13.32 -2.32 -2.57
CA MET A 20 12.92 -0.92 -2.37
C MET A 20 13.28 -0.40 -0.98
N THR A 21 13.23 -1.26 0.04
CA THR A 21 13.50 -0.89 1.43
C THR A 21 14.96 -1.10 1.85
N TYR A 22 15.68 -1.98 1.14
CA TYR A 22 17.10 -2.28 1.38
C TYR A 22 18.04 -1.21 0.84
N ILE A 23 17.74 -0.65 -0.33
CA ILE A 23 18.63 0.34 -0.97
C ILE A 23 18.60 1.68 -0.21
N SER A 24 19.69 2.44 -0.32
CA SER A 24 19.84 3.75 0.34
C SER A 24 18.98 4.85 -0.29
N SER A 25 18.63 4.72 -1.57
CA SER A 25 17.89 5.74 -2.31
C SER A 25 16.39 5.65 -2.01
N PRO A 26 15.71 6.76 -1.65
CA PRO A 26 14.28 6.74 -1.42
C PRO A 26 13.54 6.40 -2.71
N VAL A 27 12.64 5.42 -2.64
CA VAL A 27 11.83 5.00 -3.79
C VAL A 27 10.48 5.70 -3.79
N ALA A 28 10.31 6.71 -4.64
CA ALA A 28 8.99 7.26 -4.93
C ALA A 28 8.13 6.26 -5.72
N THR A 29 6.86 6.12 -5.38
CA THR A 29 5.91 5.24 -6.07
C THR A 29 4.77 6.06 -6.67
N VAL A 30 4.38 5.74 -7.91
CA VAL A 30 3.30 6.46 -8.61
C VAL A 30 2.39 5.44 -9.28
N CYS A 31 1.14 5.36 -8.84
CA CYS A 31 0.10 4.58 -9.50
C CYS A 31 -0.37 5.29 -10.76
N ILE A 32 -0.31 4.59 -11.89
CA ILE A 32 -0.75 5.05 -13.22
C ILE A 32 -1.73 4.03 -13.81
N GLY A 33 -3.02 4.19 -13.53
CA GLY A 33 -4.06 3.25 -13.96
C GLY A 33 -4.48 2.31 -12.83
N GLY A 34 -3.76 1.21 -12.61
CA GLY A 34 -4.13 0.23 -11.59
C GLY A 34 -2.98 -0.22 -10.69
N ALA A 35 -3.22 -0.36 -9.39
CA ALA A 35 -2.33 -1.05 -8.47
C ALA A 35 -3.14 -1.99 -7.58
N ALA A 36 -3.21 -3.26 -7.96
CA ALA A 36 -3.98 -4.27 -7.24
C ALA A 36 -3.10 -5.34 -6.57
N SER A 37 -3.58 -5.92 -5.47
CA SER A 37 -2.91 -7.02 -4.76
C SER A 37 -1.47 -6.64 -4.39
N MET A 38 -0.47 -7.44 -4.76
CA MET A 38 0.95 -7.12 -4.54
C MET A 38 1.38 -5.76 -5.09
N ALA A 39 0.76 -5.27 -6.16
CA ALA A 39 1.11 -3.94 -6.68
C ALA A 39 0.65 -2.82 -5.73
N ALA A 40 -0.45 -3.02 -5.00
CA ALA A 40 -0.89 -2.08 -3.95
C ALA A 40 0.08 -2.07 -2.75
N ILE A 41 0.63 -3.24 -2.38
CA ILE A 41 1.66 -3.35 -1.35
C ILE A 41 2.93 -2.60 -1.78
N LEU A 42 3.36 -2.78 -3.03
CA LEU A 42 4.51 -2.05 -3.59
C LEU A 42 4.25 -0.54 -3.64
N LEU A 43 3.04 -0.11 -4.02
CA LEU A 43 2.65 1.29 -3.99
C LEU A 43 2.75 1.88 -2.58
N ALA A 44 2.17 1.19 -1.59
CA ALA A 44 2.21 1.59 -0.18
C ALA A 44 3.63 1.58 0.39
N GLY A 45 4.49 0.69 -0.12
CA GLY A 45 5.88 0.51 0.30
C GLY A 45 6.87 1.56 -0.19
N GLY A 46 6.43 2.55 -0.97
CA GLY A 46 7.26 3.68 -1.35
C GLY A 46 7.71 4.53 -0.16
N ALA A 47 8.69 5.39 -0.38
CA ALA A 47 9.19 6.29 0.65
C ALA A 47 8.07 7.20 1.19
N PRO A 48 7.99 7.43 2.52
CA PRO A 48 6.94 8.27 3.12
C PRO A 48 6.88 9.67 2.49
N GLY A 49 5.67 10.14 2.20
CA GLY A 49 5.44 11.41 1.51
C GLY A 49 5.69 11.39 0.00
N GLN A 50 6.17 10.28 -0.56
CA GLN A 50 6.49 10.13 -1.99
C GLN A 50 5.65 9.05 -2.69
N ARG A 51 4.53 8.63 -2.09
CA ARG A 51 3.61 7.66 -2.67
C ARG A 51 2.44 8.39 -3.29
N CYS A 52 2.21 8.21 -4.58
CA CYS A 52 1.28 9.06 -5.33
C CYS A 52 0.38 8.24 -6.26
N ALA A 53 -0.75 8.81 -6.67
CA ALA A 53 -1.59 8.25 -7.72
C ALA A 53 -2.12 9.34 -8.64
N LEU A 54 -2.42 8.98 -9.89
CA LEU A 54 -3.16 9.84 -10.83
C LEU A 54 -4.68 9.77 -10.56
N PRO A 55 -5.47 10.76 -10.99
CA PRO A 55 -6.85 10.96 -10.52
C PRO A 55 -7.83 9.83 -10.86
N HIS A 56 -7.56 9.08 -11.93
CA HIS A 56 -8.39 7.96 -12.37
C HIS A 56 -7.82 6.59 -12.00
N SER A 57 -6.82 6.57 -11.12
CA SER A 57 -6.21 5.30 -10.72
C SER A 57 -7.17 4.51 -9.82
N SER A 58 -7.14 3.18 -9.95
CA SER A 58 -7.85 2.27 -9.05
C SER A 58 -6.83 1.44 -8.26
N ILE A 59 -7.03 1.37 -6.96
CA ILE A 59 -6.18 0.59 -6.06
C ILE A 59 -7.03 -0.52 -5.48
N MET A 60 -6.50 -1.73 -5.42
CA MET A 60 -7.23 -2.86 -4.82
C MET A 60 -6.32 -3.59 -3.84
N ILE A 61 -6.81 -3.80 -2.63
CA ILE A 61 -6.13 -4.57 -1.59
C ILE A 61 -6.95 -5.81 -1.27
N HIS A 62 -6.25 -6.92 -1.03
CA HIS A 62 -6.84 -8.17 -0.57
C HIS A 62 -5.77 -9.07 0.06
N GLN A 63 -6.21 -10.18 0.64
CA GLN A 63 -5.33 -11.22 1.12
C GLN A 63 -4.65 -11.96 -0.04
N PRO A 64 -3.47 -12.57 0.19
CA PRO A 64 -2.84 -13.45 -0.78
C PRO A 64 -3.76 -14.59 -1.22
N LEU A 65 -3.74 -14.91 -2.51
CA LEU A 65 -4.44 -16.05 -3.08
C LEU A 65 -3.48 -17.22 -3.31
N GLY A 66 -3.94 -18.44 -3.08
CA GLY A 66 -3.17 -19.65 -3.33
C GLY A 66 -4.04 -20.89 -3.26
N GLY A 67 -3.47 -22.03 -3.66
CA GLY A 67 -4.15 -23.31 -3.67
C GLY A 67 -3.17 -24.45 -3.86
N THR A 68 -3.47 -25.59 -3.26
CA THR A 68 -2.69 -26.82 -3.38
C THR A 68 -3.61 -28.04 -3.43
N ARG A 69 -3.07 -29.18 -3.86
CA ARG A 69 -3.73 -30.50 -3.86
C ARG A 69 -2.65 -31.54 -3.55
N GLY A 70 -3.01 -32.62 -2.85
CA GLY A 70 -2.05 -33.66 -2.50
C GLY A 70 -2.40 -34.40 -1.21
N GLN A 71 -1.39 -34.97 -0.56
CA GLN A 71 -1.56 -35.61 0.74
C GLN A 71 -2.02 -34.59 1.79
N ALA A 72 -2.69 -35.06 2.84
CA ALA A 72 -3.14 -34.20 3.93
C ALA A 72 -1.98 -33.40 4.55
N SER A 73 -0.79 -34.00 4.67
CA SER A 73 0.43 -33.33 5.11
C SER A 73 0.85 -32.17 4.21
N ASP A 74 0.83 -32.35 2.89
CA ASP A 74 1.22 -31.32 1.93
C ASP A 74 0.23 -30.15 1.94
N ILE A 75 -1.06 -30.46 2.08
CA ILE A 75 -2.12 -29.45 2.22
C ILE A 75 -1.88 -28.62 3.47
N LEU A 76 -1.58 -29.26 4.61
CA LEU A 76 -1.30 -28.55 5.87
C LEU A 76 -0.02 -27.70 5.78
N ILE A 77 1.05 -28.20 5.16
CA ILE A 77 2.30 -27.44 4.96
C ILE A 77 2.01 -26.17 4.16
N TYR A 78 1.28 -26.31 3.04
CA TYR A 78 0.95 -25.17 2.20
C TYR A 78 0.00 -24.18 2.91
N ALA A 79 -1.00 -24.68 3.64
CA ALA A 79 -1.92 -23.85 4.43
C ALA A 79 -1.16 -23.01 5.47
N ASN A 80 -0.18 -23.59 6.17
CA ASN A 80 0.66 -22.83 7.10
C ASN A 80 1.52 -21.78 6.38
N GLN A 81 2.07 -22.11 5.21
CA GLN A 81 2.88 -21.16 4.44
C GLN A 81 2.06 -19.99 3.91
N ILE A 82 0.85 -20.22 3.40
CA ILE A 82 -0.01 -19.13 2.92
C ILE A 82 -0.48 -18.23 4.07
N GLN A 83 -0.74 -18.80 5.26
CA GLN A 83 -1.07 -18.00 6.44
C GLN A 83 0.10 -17.10 6.87
N ARG A 84 1.32 -17.64 6.89
CA ARG A 84 2.52 -16.84 7.15
C ARG A 84 2.66 -15.68 6.16
N ILE A 85 2.46 -15.94 4.87
CA ILE A 85 2.54 -14.89 3.83
C ILE A 85 1.46 -13.82 4.02
N ARG A 86 0.24 -14.23 4.38
CA ARG A 86 -0.86 -13.32 4.71
C ARG A 86 -0.51 -12.42 5.89
N GLU A 87 -0.03 -12.99 6.99
CA GLU A 87 0.40 -12.23 8.17
C GLU A 87 1.49 -11.21 7.82
N GLN A 88 2.53 -11.63 7.08
CA GLN A 88 3.60 -10.73 6.66
C GLN A 88 3.09 -9.59 5.77
N SER A 89 2.21 -9.89 4.82
CA SER A 89 1.61 -8.89 3.92
C SER A 89 0.80 -7.85 4.70
N ASN A 90 0.00 -8.30 5.67
CA ASN A 90 -0.83 -7.44 6.50
C ASN A 90 0.02 -6.59 7.46
N GLN A 91 1.13 -7.13 8.00
CA GLN A 91 2.09 -6.37 8.79
C GLN A 91 2.76 -5.26 7.97
N ILE A 92 3.17 -5.55 6.74
CA ILE A 92 3.75 -4.56 5.82
C ILE A 92 2.74 -3.43 5.54
N MET A 93 1.50 -3.79 5.20
CA MET A 93 0.45 -2.80 4.97
C MET A 93 0.19 -1.95 6.21
N ARG A 94 0.03 -2.56 7.39
CA ARG A 94 -0.14 -1.82 8.66
C ARG A 94 0.98 -0.80 8.88
N TYR A 95 2.23 -1.24 8.71
CA TYR A 95 3.40 -0.39 8.89
C TYR A 95 3.33 0.85 8.00
N HIS A 96 3.10 0.68 6.70
CA HIS A 96 3.10 1.80 5.75
C HIS A 96 1.88 2.70 5.89
N LEU A 97 0.70 2.15 6.20
CA LEU A 97 -0.50 2.95 6.45
C LEU A 97 -0.35 3.81 7.71
N ASN A 98 0.14 3.26 8.82
CA ASN A 98 0.41 4.06 10.03
C ASN A 98 1.51 5.11 9.80
N LYS A 99 2.57 4.74 9.07
CA LYS A 99 3.65 5.67 8.72
C LYS A 99 3.17 6.84 7.86
N ALA A 100 2.18 6.61 6.99
CA ALA A 100 1.49 7.67 6.25
C ALA A 100 0.79 8.67 7.17
N LYS A 101 0.16 8.15 8.24
CA LYS A 101 -0.59 8.95 9.21
C LYS A 101 0.30 9.67 10.21
N GLY A 102 1.53 9.19 10.42
CA GLY A 102 2.45 9.73 11.40
C GLY A 102 2.14 9.30 12.84
N PHE A 103 1.19 8.38 13.03
CA PHE A 103 0.83 7.77 14.30
C PHE A 103 0.20 6.38 14.08
N ASP A 104 0.10 5.57 15.13
CA ASP A 104 -0.50 4.24 15.05
C ASP A 104 -2.03 4.31 14.97
N LYS A 105 -2.55 4.52 13.77
CA LYS A 105 -4.00 4.61 13.50
C LYS A 105 -4.69 3.25 13.42
N TYR A 106 -4.01 2.25 12.85
CA TYR A 106 -4.55 0.94 12.54
C TYR A 106 -3.83 -0.17 13.34
N THR A 107 -4.64 -1.02 13.95
CA THR A 107 -4.24 -2.29 14.56
C THR A 107 -4.07 -3.38 13.49
N LEU A 108 -3.43 -4.50 13.84
CA LEU A 108 -3.29 -5.62 12.89
C LEU A 108 -4.64 -6.26 12.57
N GLU A 109 -5.56 -6.30 13.54
CA GLU A 109 -6.91 -6.84 13.37
C GLU A 109 -7.71 -6.02 12.35
N GLU A 110 -7.69 -4.69 12.47
CA GLU A 110 -8.35 -3.80 11.49
C GLU A 110 -7.77 -3.98 10.08
N ILE A 111 -6.46 -4.22 9.94
CA ILE A 111 -5.86 -4.49 8.63
C ILE A 111 -6.24 -5.88 8.08
N ASN A 112 -6.35 -6.89 8.95
CA ASN A 112 -6.84 -8.20 8.55
C ASN A 112 -8.25 -8.11 7.95
N ASP A 113 -9.16 -7.40 8.61
CA ASP A 113 -10.51 -7.17 8.13
C ASP A 113 -10.54 -6.33 6.85
N LEU A 114 -9.70 -5.30 6.78
CA LEU A 114 -9.58 -4.42 5.62
C LEU A 114 -9.17 -5.19 4.36
N MET A 115 -8.33 -6.21 4.51
CA MET A 115 -7.77 -7.00 3.40
C MET A 115 -8.45 -8.36 3.21
N GLU A 116 -9.43 -8.74 4.02
CA GLU A 116 -10.04 -10.08 3.95
C GLU A 116 -10.68 -10.37 2.58
N ARG A 117 -11.25 -9.37 1.94
CA ARG A 117 -11.87 -9.48 0.61
C ARG A 117 -11.30 -8.42 -0.32
N ASP A 118 -11.57 -8.60 -1.61
CA ASP A 118 -11.27 -7.59 -2.62
C ASP A 118 -11.91 -6.25 -2.23
N LYS A 119 -11.06 -5.29 -1.88
CA LYS A 119 -11.46 -3.92 -1.57
C LYS A 119 -10.87 -2.98 -2.60
N TYR A 120 -11.71 -2.52 -3.51
CA TYR A 120 -11.36 -1.49 -4.48
C TYR A 120 -11.50 -0.11 -3.82
N LEU A 121 -10.47 0.70 -4.00
CA LEU A 121 -10.34 2.03 -3.45
C LEU A 121 -10.27 3.02 -4.60
N SER A 122 -11.10 4.06 -4.51
CA SER A 122 -10.86 5.31 -5.22
C SER A 122 -9.55 5.94 -4.75
N VAL A 123 -9.04 6.89 -5.53
CA VAL A 123 -7.83 7.64 -5.18
C VAL A 123 -8.01 8.39 -3.85
N ALA A 124 -9.21 8.93 -3.59
CA ALA A 124 -9.52 9.63 -2.35
C ALA A 124 -9.49 8.68 -1.14
N GLU A 125 -10.12 7.50 -1.25
CA GLU A 125 -10.09 6.49 -0.19
C GLU A 125 -8.68 5.95 0.03
N ALA A 126 -7.88 5.78 -1.03
CA ALA A 126 -6.50 5.35 -0.90
C ALA A 126 -5.62 6.39 -0.16
N LEU A 127 -5.87 7.68 -0.40
CA LEU A 127 -5.23 8.78 0.33
C LEU A 127 -5.68 8.80 1.80
N GLU A 128 -7.00 8.65 2.03
CA GLU A 128 -7.58 8.62 3.36
C GLU A 128 -7.11 7.41 4.17
N LEU A 129 -6.93 6.24 3.57
CA LEU A 129 -6.35 5.09 4.26
C LEU A 129 -4.85 5.24 4.48
N GLY A 130 -4.16 6.03 3.65
CA GLY A 130 -2.71 6.22 3.70
C GLY A 130 -1.94 5.23 2.83
N VAL A 131 -2.58 4.60 1.84
CA VAL A 131 -1.91 3.79 0.80
C VAL A 131 -1.04 4.69 -0.08
N ILE A 132 -1.52 5.92 -0.32
CA ILE A 132 -0.78 6.99 -0.98
C ILE A 132 -0.74 8.22 -0.07
N ASP A 133 0.19 9.13 -0.38
CA ASP A 133 0.37 10.42 0.30
C ASP A 133 -0.22 11.59 -0.50
N GLN A 134 -0.28 11.48 -1.83
CA GLN A 134 -0.62 12.61 -2.71
C GLN A 134 -1.35 12.15 -3.98
N VAL A 135 -2.17 13.04 -4.54
CA VAL A 135 -2.80 12.88 -5.86
C VAL A 135 -2.16 13.86 -6.83
N PHE A 136 -1.62 13.37 -7.93
CA PHE A 136 -1.02 14.21 -8.96
C PHE A 136 -1.99 14.45 -10.10
N THR A 137 -2.32 15.71 -10.36
CA THR A 137 -3.18 16.12 -11.47
C THR A 137 -2.36 16.71 -12.62
N THR A 138 -1.27 17.40 -12.29
CA THR A 138 -0.34 17.98 -13.26
C THR A 138 1.11 17.76 -12.83
N ARG A 139 2.06 17.93 -13.75
CA ARG A 139 3.49 17.77 -13.44
C ARG A 139 4.01 18.77 -12.41
N LYS A 140 3.36 19.93 -12.27
CA LYS A 140 3.73 20.97 -11.29
C LYS A 140 3.42 20.55 -9.86
N ASP A 141 2.50 19.60 -9.65
CA ASP A 141 2.09 19.15 -8.31
C ASP A 141 3.23 18.40 -7.60
N ARG A 142 4.15 17.79 -8.36
CA ARG A 142 5.33 17.12 -7.82
C ARG A 142 6.34 18.07 -7.20
N ASP A 143 6.42 19.30 -7.72
CA ASP A 143 7.46 20.28 -7.38
C ASP A 143 6.99 21.30 -6.32
N GLN A 144 5.74 21.19 -5.85
CA GLN A 144 5.21 22.09 -4.82
C GLN A 144 5.65 21.64 -3.42
N PRO A 145 6.22 22.54 -2.60
CA PRO A 145 6.48 22.23 -1.20
C PRO A 145 5.15 21.98 -0.48
N LYS A 146 5.13 21.00 0.45
CA LYS A 146 3.97 20.75 1.32
C LYS A 146 3.59 22.07 2.01
N LYS A 147 2.41 22.62 1.71
CA LYS A 147 1.85 23.71 2.51
C LYS A 147 1.63 23.15 3.92
N GLU A 148 2.39 23.65 4.88
CA GLU A 148 2.05 23.47 6.28
C GLU A 148 0.67 24.09 6.49
N ALA A 149 -0.20 23.36 7.20
CA ALA A 149 -1.52 23.85 7.55
C ALA A 149 -1.35 25.05 8.49
N GLU A 150 -1.32 26.26 7.93
CA GLU A 150 -1.41 27.50 8.69
C GLU A 150 -2.74 27.49 9.43
N GLY A 151 -2.66 27.38 10.75
CA GLY A 151 -3.80 27.49 11.64
C GLY A 151 -4.49 28.83 11.44
N GLU A 152 -5.81 28.78 11.30
CA GLU A 152 -6.68 29.94 11.33
C GLU A 152 -6.52 30.66 12.68
N GLU A 153 -5.66 31.68 12.75
CA GLU A 153 -5.76 32.69 13.81
C GLU A 153 -7.04 33.50 13.55
N GLU A 154 -8.10 33.17 14.29
CA GLU A 154 -9.27 34.03 14.47
C GLU A 154 -8.81 35.43 14.92
N ARG A 155 -8.79 36.39 14.00
CA ARG A 155 -8.85 37.81 14.36
C ARG A 155 -10.24 38.11 14.94
N LYS A 156 -10.33 38.20 16.26
CA LYS A 156 -11.42 38.92 16.94
C LYS A 156 -10.96 40.35 17.20
N TYR A 157 -11.61 41.30 16.52
CA TYR A 157 -11.73 42.69 16.97
C TYR A 157 -12.94 42.78 17.91
#